data_AF-A0A350LVE0-F1
#
_entry.id   AF-A0A350LVE0-F1
#
_cell.length_a   1.000
_cell.length_b   1.000
_cell.length_c   1.000
_cell.angle_alpha   90.00
_cell.angle_beta   90.00
_cell.angle_gamma   90.00
#
_symmetry.space_group_name_H-M   'P 1'
#
loop_
_entity.id
_entity.type
_entity.pdbx_description
1 polymer ?
#
loop_
_entity_poly.entity_id
_entity_poly.type
_entity_poly.pdbx_seq_one_letter_code
_entity_poly.pdbx_strand_id
1 'polypeptide(L)'
;MRHVFLPICLVLGACVPASYQSDTASRAAPSHDSALPPMKSFSAPSPVPPQRANRDILRDFLDLAFQMESGRMLRQFSRFEGPITVRVTGDVPITLMADLNRVIHRLRDEARIDIRRVSGGAANITI
;
A
#
# COMPACT_ATOMS: atom_id res chain seq x y z
N MET A 1 39.77 65.23 -5.82
CA MET A 1 38.44 64.80 -6.31
C MET A 1 38.24 63.27 -6.38
N ARG A 2 39.30 62.44 -6.26
CA ARG A 2 39.19 60.96 -6.36
C ARG A 2 38.67 60.25 -5.08
N HIS A 3 38.73 60.92 -3.93
CA HIS A 3 38.37 60.35 -2.62
C HIS A 3 36.86 60.43 -2.28
N VAL A 4 36.07 61.18 -3.06
CA VAL A 4 34.61 61.33 -2.85
C VAL A 4 33.82 60.34 -3.71
N PHE A 5 34.40 59.83 -4.79
CA PHE A 5 33.75 58.83 -5.66
C PHE A 5 33.56 57.47 -4.98
N LEU A 6 34.50 57.06 -4.12
CA LEU A 6 34.46 55.76 -3.46
C LEU A 6 33.28 55.61 -2.46
N PRO A 7 33.00 56.56 -1.55
CA PRO A 7 31.84 56.43 -0.67
C PRO A 7 30.51 56.52 -1.44
N ILE A 8 30.44 57.31 -2.52
CA ILE A 8 29.25 57.42 -3.36
C ILE A 8 28.93 56.09 -4.05
N CYS A 9 29.92 55.43 -4.65
CA CYS A 9 29.73 54.11 -5.27
C CYS A 9 29.30 53.04 -4.24
N LEU A 10 29.74 53.15 -2.99
CA LEU A 10 29.41 52.19 -1.93
C LEU A 10 27.97 52.37 -1.42
N VAL A 11 27.47 53.60 -1.36
CA VAL A 11 26.07 53.91 -1.03
C VAL A 11 25.11 53.45 -2.15
N LEU A 12 25.53 53.52 -3.43
CA LEU A 12 24.74 53.06 -4.57
C LEU A 12 24.56 51.54 -4.62
N GLY A 13 25.49 50.75 -4.06
CA GLY A 13 25.41 49.28 -4.02
C GLY A 13 24.53 48.70 -2.91
N ALA A 14 24.12 49.52 -1.93
CA ALA A 14 23.38 49.07 -0.75
C ALA A 14 21.90 48.70 -1.03
N CYS A 15 21.37 49.09 -2.19
CA CYS A 15 19.99 48.81 -2.59
C CYS A 15 19.85 47.61 -3.55
N VAL A 16 20.93 46.86 -3.82
CA VAL A 16 20.80 45.63 -4.61
C VAL A 16 20.11 44.58 -3.72
N PRO A 17 18.93 44.07 -4.08
CA PRO A 17 18.33 42.97 -3.35
C PRO A 17 19.30 41.79 -3.45
N ALA A 18 19.85 41.38 -2.31
CA ALA A 18 20.58 40.13 -2.23
C ALA A 18 19.65 39.05 -2.80
N SER A 19 20.11 38.33 -3.81
CA SER A 19 19.48 37.12 -4.32
C SER A 19 19.56 36.06 -3.21
N TYR A 20 18.69 36.21 -2.20
CA TYR A 20 18.44 35.17 -1.23
C TYR A 20 17.87 34.01 -2.02
N GLN A 21 18.65 32.95 -2.19
CA GLN A 21 18.08 31.63 -2.40
C GLN A 21 17.05 31.47 -1.29
N SER A 22 15.79 31.35 -1.69
CA SER A 22 14.65 31.25 -0.80
C SER A 22 14.69 29.90 -0.09
N ASP A 23 15.58 29.79 0.90
CA ASP A 23 15.58 28.71 1.89
C ASP A 23 14.58 29.05 3.01
N THR A 24 13.46 29.65 2.65
CA THR A 24 12.32 29.83 3.56
C THR A 24 11.62 28.50 3.64
N ALA A 25 11.66 27.86 4.81
CA ALA A 25 10.89 26.66 5.11
C ALA A 25 9.40 26.93 4.82
N SER A 26 8.94 26.48 3.65
CA SER A 26 7.56 26.61 3.20
C SER A 26 6.88 25.25 3.30
N ARG A 27 5.56 25.24 3.50
CA ARG A 27 4.75 24.02 3.31
C ARG A 27 4.59 23.65 1.84
N ALA A 28 5.10 24.46 0.91
CA ALA A 28 5.17 24.10 -0.49
C ALA A 28 6.04 22.83 -0.62
N ALA A 29 5.44 21.76 -1.16
CA ALA A 29 6.20 20.56 -1.48
C ALA A 29 7.34 20.96 -2.42
N PRO A 30 8.60 20.64 -2.10
CA PRO A 30 9.70 20.88 -3.03
C PRO A 30 9.39 20.14 -4.33
N SER A 31 9.71 20.75 -5.47
CA SER A 31 9.67 20.09 -6.77
C SER A 31 10.60 18.88 -6.72
N HIS A 32 10.03 17.71 -6.43
CA HIS A 32 10.76 16.46 -6.31
C HIS A 32 11.18 15.98 -7.70
N ASP A 33 12.35 16.44 -8.17
CA ASP A 33 13.10 15.80 -9.27
C ASP A 33 13.89 14.56 -8.80
N SER A 34 13.67 14.10 -7.57
CA SER A 34 14.18 12.81 -7.12
C SER A 34 13.24 11.71 -7.59
N ALA A 35 13.59 11.07 -8.72
CA ALA A 35 12.98 9.81 -9.11
C ALA A 35 13.13 8.81 -7.97
N LEU A 36 12.04 8.56 -7.24
CA LEU A 36 12.01 7.53 -6.21
C LEU A 36 12.35 6.19 -6.87
N PRO A 37 13.13 5.32 -6.21
CA PRO A 37 13.37 4.00 -6.72
C PRO A 37 12.03 3.26 -6.92
N PRO A 38 11.94 2.34 -7.87
CA PRO A 38 10.73 1.57 -8.10
C PRO A 38 10.28 0.87 -6.80
N MET A 39 8.97 0.79 -6.61
CA MET A 39 8.38 0.14 -5.44
C MET A 39 8.91 -1.29 -5.32
N LYS A 40 9.34 -1.68 -4.11
CA LYS A 40 9.78 -3.05 -3.83
C LYS A 40 8.61 -4.02 -4.03
N SER A 41 8.87 -5.14 -4.69
CA SER A 41 7.90 -6.21 -4.90
C SER A 41 8.34 -7.49 -4.20
N PHE A 42 7.38 -8.34 -3.85
CA PHE A 42 7.67 -9.65 -3.25
C PHE A 42 8.17 -10.63 -4.31
N SER A 43 9.23 -11.40 -4.02
CA SER A 43 9.71 -12.49 -4.87
C SER A 43 8.72 -13.67 -4.90
N ALA A 44 8.97 -14.66 -5.76
CA ALA A 44 8.16 -15.88 -5.82
C ALA A 44 8.01 -16.53 -4.42
N PRO A 45 6.80 -16.97 -4.03
CA PRO A 45 6.58 -17.63 -2.74
C PRO A 45 7.30 -18.99 -2.66
N SER A 46 7.80 -19.34 -1.49
CA SER A 46 8.32 -20.69 -1.19
C SER A 46 7.71 -21.18 0.13
N PRO A 47 6.45 -21.67 0.10
CA PRO A 47 5.75 -22.10 1.31
C PRO A 47 6.25 -23.47 1.79
N VAL A 48 6.39 -23.62 3.10
CA VAL A 48 6.67 -24.90 3.75
C VAL A 48 5.33 -25.59 4.05
N PRO A 49 5.18 -26.90 3.77
CA PRO A 49 3.94 -27.60 4.07
C PRO A 49 3.64 -27.59 5.58
N PRO A 50 2.35 -27.59 5.97
CA PRO A 50 1.96 -27.59 7.37
C PRO A 50 2.52 -28.82 8.07
N GLN A 51 3.17 -28.59 9.22
CA GLN A 51 3.78 -29.65 10.04
C GLN A 51 2.79 -30.26 11.05
N ARG A 52 1.55 -29.76 11.08
CA ARG A 52 0.49 -30.19 11.99
C ARG A 52 -0.76 -30.53 11.20
N ALA A 53 -1.60 -31.41 11.75
CA ALA A 53 -2.85 -31.79 11.11
C ALA A 53 -3.81 -30.58 11.02
N ASN A 54 -4.53 -30.47 9.90
CA ASN A 54 -5.50 -29.37 9.70
C ASN A 54 -6.58 -29.31 10.78
N ARG A 55 -6.95 -30.46 11.39
CA ARG A 55 -7.91 -30.51 12.50
C ARG A 55 -7.37 -29.84 13.76
N ASP A 56 -6.08 -30.01 14.03
CA ASP A 56 -5.45 -29.44 15.23
C ASP A 56 -5.25 -27.94 15.03
N ILE A 57 -4.83 -27.53 13.82
CA ILE A 57 -4.78 -26.11 13.43
C ILE A 57 -6.17 -25.47 13.54
N LEU A 58 -7.22 -26.13 13.03
CA LEU A 58 -8.61 -25.66 13.13
C LEU A 58 -9.01 -25.41 14.58
N ARG A 59 -8.72 -26.36 15.47
CA ARG A 59 -9.03 -26.24 16.89
C ARG A 59 -8.29 -25.06 17.51
N ASP A 60 -6.99 -24.96 17.28
CA ASP A 60 -6.16 -23.86 17.77
C ASP A 60 -6.74 -22.50 17.32
N PHE A 61 -7.16 -22.38 16.06
CA PHE A 61 -7.75 -21.14 15.56
C PHE A 61 -9.10 -20.81 16.23
N LEU A 62 -9.99 -21.79 16.42
CA LEU A 62 -11.28 -21.53 17.08
C LEU A 62 -11.09 -21.16 18.55
N ASP A 63 -10.14 -21.82 19.22
CA ASP A 63 -9.79 -21.56 20.61
C ASP A 63 -9.13 -20.17 20.79
N LEU A 64 -8.27 -19.75 19.84
CA LEU A 64 -7.52 -18.49 19.92
C LEU A 64 -8.28 -17.27 19.37
N ALA A 65 -9.07 -17.44 18.30
CA ALA A 65 -9.66 -16.31 17.56
C ALA A 65 -11.05 -15.87 18.07
N PHE A 66 -11.74 -16.68 18.88
CA PHE A 66 -13.15 -16.45 19.18
C PHE A 66 -13.55 -16.61 20.65
N GLN A 67 -12.73 -16.10 21.56
CA GLN A 67 -13.24 -15.42 22.77
C GLN A 67 -13.55 -13.97 22.39
N MET A 68 -14.42 -13.80 21.38
CA MET A 68 -14.81 -12.51 20.84
C MET A 68 -15.11 -11.53 21.97
N GLU A 69 -14.82 -10.25 21.78
CA GLU A 69 -15.24 -9.15 22.67
C GLU A 69 -16.71 -9.23 23.15
N SER A 70 -17.55 -9.99 22.46
CA SER A 70 -18.96 -10.29 22.81
C SER A 70 -19.21 -11.56 23.65
N GLY A 71 -18.20 -12.39 23.93
CA GLY A 71 -18.29 -13.64 24.72
C GLY A 71 -18.90 -14.86 23.99
N ARG A 72 -19.25 -14.74 22.71
CA ARG A 72 -19.88 -15.83 21.94
C ARG A 72 -18.84 -16.83 21.42
N MET A 73 -19.00 -18.11 21.76
CA MET A 73 -18.16 -19.18 21.23
C MET A 73 -18.52 -19.53 19.77
N LEU A 74 -17.54 -19.56 18.87
CA LEU A 74 -17.71 -20.10 17.52
C LEU A 74 -17.25 -21.56 17.48
N ARG A 75 -18.17 -22.47 17.13
CA ARG A 75 -17.89 -23.92 17.11
C ARG A 75 -17.29 -24.42 15.80
N GLN A 76 -17.37 -23.63 14.74
CA GLN A 76 -16.97 -24.02 13.39
C GLN A 76 -16.71 -22.78 12.54
N PHE A 77 -15.86 -22.92 11.53
CA PHE A 77 -15.72 -21.90 10.49
C PHE A 77 -16.93 -21.90 9.57
N SER A 78 -17.29 -20.71 9.10
CA SER A 78 -18.12 -20.58 7.91
C SER A 78 -17.32 -20.99 6.69
N ARG A 79 -17.99 -21.67 5.76
CA ARG A 79 -17.44 -22.07 4.47
C ARG A 79 -18.30 -21.47 3.37
N PHE A 80 -17.66 -21.06 2.28
CA PHE A 80 -18.37 -20.75 1.05
C PHE A 80 -18.75 -22.06 0.35
N GLU A 81 -20.05 -22.26 0.15
CA GLU A 81 -20.65 -23.45 -0.48
C GLU A 81 -20.76 -23.31 -2.03
N GLY A 82 -20.00 -22.41 -2.65
CA GLY A 82 -20.06 -22.19 -4.10
C GLY A 82 -18.85 -21.43 -4.64
N PRO A 83 -18.79 -21.21 -5.97
CA PRO A 83 -17.68 -20.52 -6.61
C PRO A 83 -17.49 -19.11 -6.04
N ILE A 84 -16.28 -18.77 -5.62
CA ILE A 84 -15.97 -17.46 -5.07
C ILE A 84 -15.73 -16.50 -6.23
N THR A 85 -16.54 -15.45 -6.35
CA THR A 85 -16.38 -14.41 -7.36
C THR A 85 -16.00 -13.09 -6.71
N VAL A 86 -14.97 -12.45 -7.26
CA VAL A 86 -14.43 -11.19 -6.76
C VAL A 86 -14.61 -10.11 -7.82
N ARG A 87 -15.15 -8.97 -7.44
CA ARG A 87 -15.27 -7.78 -8.29
C ARG A 87 -14.56 -6.61 -7.64
N VAL A 88 -13.84 -5.87 -8.46
CA VAL A 88 -13.15 -4.63 -8.07
C VAL A 88 -13.99 -3.45 -8.55
N THR A 89 -14.20 -2.46 -7.69
CA THR A 89 -15.03 -1.28 -7.95
C THR A 89 -14.35 0.01 -7.50
N GLY A 90 -14.77 1.15 -8.07
CA GLY A 90 -14.25 2.47 -7.71
C GLY A 90 -12.88 2.79 -8.32
N ASP A 91 -12.27 3.86 -7.79
CA ASP A 91 -10.94 4.31 -8.19
C ASP A 91 -9.87 3.48 -7.49
N VAL A 92 -9.17 2.66 -8.27
CA VAL A 92 -8.19 1.72 -7.74
C VAL A 92 -6.76 2.09 -8.10
N PRO A 93 -5.79 1.86 -7.20
CA PRO A 93 -4.38 2.05 -7.51
C PRO A 93 -3.94 1.17 -8.68
N ILE A 94 -2.99 1.67 -9.47
CA ILE A 94 -2.47 0.96 -10.66
C ILE A 94 -1.87 -0.42 -10.35
N THR A 95 -1.42 -0.66 -9.12
CA THR A 95 -0.83 -1.94 -8.69
C THR A 95 -1.84 -2.98 -8.26
N LEU A 96 -3.06 -2.57 -7.88
CA LEU A 96 -4.05 -3.44 -7.24
C LEU A 96 -4.38 -4.67 -8.10
N MET A 97 -4.53 -4.47 -9.41
CA MET A 97 -4.91 -5.54 -10.32
C MET A 97 -3.83 -6.61 -10.44
N ALA A 98 -2.56 -6.22 -10.47
CA ALA A 98 -1.44 -7.16 -10.50
C ALA A 98 -1.36 -7.96 -9.19
N ASP A 99 -1.49 -7.28 -8.06
CA ASP A 99 -1.46 -7.91 -6.74
C ASP A 99 -2.66 -8.85 -6.53
N LEU A 100 -3.86 -8.43 -6.92
CA LEU A 100 -5.07 -9.26 -6.83
C LEU A 100 -4.96 -10.52 -7.69
N ASN A 101 -4.48 -10.40 -8.92
CA ASN A 101 -4.26 -11.56 -9.79
C ASN A 101 -3.28 -12.56 -9.16
N ARG A 102 -2.21 -12.05 -8.54
CA ARG A 102 -1.23 -12.88 -7.83
C ARG A 102 -1.85 -13.61 -6.64
N VAL A 103 -2.66 -12.92 -5.84
CA VAL A 103 -3.34 -13.53 -4.68
C VAL A 103 -4.32 -14.62 -5.14
N ILE A 104 -5.15 -14.33 -6.15
CA ILE A 104 -6.10 -15.30 -6.73
C ILE A 104 -5.38 -16.55 -7.23
N HIS A 105 -4.24 -16.37 -7.92
CA HIS A 105 -3.43 -17.48 -8.41
C HIS A 105 -2.92 -18.35 -7.25
N ARG A 106 -2.37 -17.75 -6.20
CA ARG A 106 -1.88 -18.48 -5.03
C ARG A 106 -2.99 -19.23 -4.30
N LEU A 107 -4.15 -18.61 -4.09
CA LEU A 107 -5.28 -19.28 -3.44
C LEU A 107 -5.77 -20.52 -4.21
N ARG A 108 -5.69 -20.48 -5.55
CA ARG A 108 -5.98 -21.63 -6.40
C ARG A 108 -4.92 -22.72 -6.29
N ASP A 109 -3.65 -22.37 -6.38
CA ASP A 109 -2.57 -23.37 -6.41
C ASP A 109 -2.29 -23.98 -5.03
N GLU A 110 -2.20 -23.13 -4.02
CA GLU A 110 -1.79 -23.54 -2.67
C GLU A 110 -2.95 -24.17 -1.90
N ALA A 111 -4.16 -23.62 -2.06
CA ALA A 111 -5.32 -24.01 -1.26
C ALA A 111 -6.47 -24.64 -2.07
N ARG A 112 -6.34 -24.75 -3.40
CA ARG A 112 -7.37 -25.30 -4.30
C ARG A 112 -8.73 -24.64 -4.14
N ILE A 113 -8.73 -23.33 -3.89
CA ILE A 113 -9.96 -22.55 -3.74
C ILE A 113 -10.45 -22.16 -5.14
N ASP A 114 -11.70 -22.50 -5.48
CA ASP A 114 -12.35 -22.01 -6.70
C ASP A 114 -12.76 -20.54 -6.52
N ILE A 115 -11.79 -19.67 -6.80
CA ILE A 115 -11.95 -18.22 -6.75
C ILE A 115 -11.65 -17.61 -8.11
N ARG A 116 -12.48 -16.68 -8.61
CA ARG A 116 -12.24 -15.98 -9.88
C ARG A 116 -12.62 -14.51 -9.80
N ARG A 117 -11.91 -13.66 -10.55
CA ARG A 117 -12.31 -12.27 -10.75
C ARG A 117 -13.36 -12.17 -11.84
N VAL A 118 -14.35 -11.31 -11.66
CA VAL A 118 -15.36 -10.97 -12.67
C VAL A 118 -15.28 -9.49 -13.02
N SER A 119 -15.45 -9.16 -14.29
CA SER A 119 -15.43 -7.78 -14.81
C SER A 119 -16.80 -7.11 -14.78
N GLY A 120 -17.88 -7.88 -14.65
CA GLY A 120 -19.25 -7.37 -14.60
C GLY A 120 -20.21 -8.41 -14.01
N GLY A 121 -21.45 -7.98 -13.73
CA GLY A 121 -22.46 -8.81 -13.08
C GLY A 121 -22.29 -8.92 -11.57
N ALA A 122 -23.05 -9.80 -10.93
CA ALA A 122 -23.02 -10.01 -9.49
C ALA A 122 -21.75 -10.78 -9.05
N ALA A 123 -21.15 -10.35 -7.95
CA ALA A 123 -20.01 -11.01 -7.31
C ALA A 123 -20.26 -11.21 -5.82
N ASN A 124 -19.75 -12.32 -5.28
CA ASN A 124 -19.91 -12.66 -3.85
C ASN A 124 -19.03 -11.76 -2.96
N ILE A 125 -17.90 -11.29 -3.49
CA ILE A 125 -16.98 -10.37 -2.82
C ILE A 125 -16.81 -9.14 -3.70
N THR A 126 -17.06 -7.96 -3.14
CA THR A 126 -16.79 -6.67 -3.79
C THR A 126 -15.75 -5.92 -2.96
N ILE A 127 -14.71 -5.45 -3.64
CA ILE A 127 -13.61 -4.66 -3.10
C ILE A 127 -13.45 -3.36 -3.88
#